data_AF-A0A2V2ULY1-F1
#
_entry.id   AF-A0A2V2ULY1-F1
#
_cell.length_a   1.000
_cell.length_b   1.000
_cell.length_c   1.000
_cell.angle_alpha   90.00
_cell.angle_beta   90.00
_cell.angle_gamma   90.00
#
_symmetry.space_group_name_H-M   'P 1'
#
loop_
_entity.id
_entity.type
_entity.pdbx_description
1 polymer ?
#
loop_
_entity_poly.entity_id
_entity_poly.type
_entity_poly.pdbx_seq_one_letter_code
_entity_poly.pdbx_strand_id
1 'polypeptide(L)'
;MMASALLSNVTVASVGFRQAYHHITRALWVWRYVESEGLRDDDVVVSYDGADTVFIGALAVQRAVRRFIDSTAPSFEAFDPEAVRRGEATAPLLFSAEGNCYHLQMTNSHIWDVSKGRCISAYKRFEEVLVSSKKAALAGRKNRRMHFLNAGGYVARVWALRRALVAYRALLRFGGFWCDQSVWGMLYLGPSLPHIYASSEMRLPSGLMGLDFDNTFFLF
;
A
#
# COMPACT_ATOMS: atom_id res chain seq x y z
N MET A 1 12.35 9.19 13.19
CA MET A 1 12.42 9.72 11.82
C MET A 1 13.19 11.04 11.64
N MET A 2 12.78 12.18 12.22
CA MET A 2 13.32 13.51 11.83
C MET A 2 14.85 13.62 11.95
N ALA A 3 15.43 13.10 13.04
CA ALA A 3 16.89 13.10 13.23
C ALA A 3 17.62 12.29 12.15
N SER A 4 17.13 11.10 11.80
CA SER A 4 17.75 10.27 10.76
C SER A 4 17.52 10.85 9.36
N ALA A 5 16.43 11.57 9.12
CA ALA A 5 16.21 12.31 7.87
C ALA A 5 17.28 13.39 7.66
N LEU A 6 17.54 14.21 8.69
CA LEU A 6 18.60 15.23 8.68
C LEU A 6 19.98 14.61 8.44
N LEU A 7 20.34 13.57 9.20
CA LEU A 7 21.61 12.86 9.05
C LEU A 7 21.76 12.19 7.68
N SER A 8 20.63 11.80 7.07
CA SER A 8 20.61 11.17 5.75
C SER A 8 20.52 12.17 4.61
N ASN A 9 20.46 13.48 4.86
CA ASN A 9 20.18 14.51 3.84
C ASN A 9 18.89 14.23 3.04
N VAL A 10 17.82 13.83 3.74
CA VAL A 10 16.49 13.59 3.19
C VAL A 10 15.54 14.65 3.75
N THR A 11 14.82 15.34 2.86
CA THR A 11 13.77 16.28 3.27
C THR A 11 12.47 15.52 3.45
N VAL A 12 11.81 15.73 4.58
CA VAL A 12 10.52 15.11 4.91
C VAL A 12 9.51 16.17 5.29
N ALA A 13 8.30 16.04 4.76
CA ALA A 13 7.15 16.82 5.22
C ALA A 13 6.42 16.05 6.32
N SER A 14 6.13 16.71 7.44
CA SER A 14 5.31 16.15 8.51
C SER A 14 3.85 16.56 8.32
N VAL A 15 2.96 15.59 8.12
CA VAL A 15 1.52 15.81 8.00
C VAL A 15 0.79 15.49 9.30
N GLY A 16 -0.33 16.15 9.58
CA GLY A 16 -1.13 15.88 10.79
C GLY A 16 -0.52 16.42 12.09
N PHE A 17 0.51 17.26 12.04
CA PHE A 17 1.10 17.87 13.24
C PHE A 17 0.05 18.66 14.03
N ARG A 18 -0.01 18.41 15.36
CA ARG A 18 -0.99 18.99 16.30
C ARG A 18 -2.46 18.68 15.99
N GLN A 19 -2.75 17.74 15.10
CA GLN A 19 -4.10 17.27 14.85
C GLN A 19 -4.45 16.11 15.80
N ALA A 20 -5.73 15.94 16.11
CA ALA A 20 -6.20 14.77 16.84
C ALA A 20 -5.89 13.50 16.03
N TYR A 21 -5.21 12.55 16.66
CA TYR A 21 -4.76 11.33 16.01
C TYR A 21 -5.85 10.25 16.00
N HIS A 22 -6.03 9.63 14.85
CA HIS A 22 -6.78 8.39 14.69
C HIS A 22 -6.17 7.60 13.52
N HIS A 23 -6.01 6.27 13.59
CA HIS A 23 -5.19 5.59 12.56
C HIS A 23 -5.75 5.77 11.14
N ILE A 24 -7.07 5.72 10.95
CA ILE A 24 -7.71 5.98 9.65
C ILE A 24 -7.57 7.42 9.11
N THR A 25 -7.14 8.39 9.91
CA THR A 25 -6.92 9.76 9.42
C THR A 25 -5.56 9.95 8.75
N ARG A 26 -4.61 9.02 8.93
CA ARG A 26 -3.25 9.10 8.33
C ARG A 26 -3.31 9.26 6.81
N ALA A 27 -4.07 8.40 6.13
CA ALA A 27 -4.29 8.47 4.68
C ALA A 27 -4.95 9.80 4.24
N LEU A 28 -5.85 10.34 5.06
CA LEU A 28 -6.53 11.61 4.78
C LEU A 28 -5.59 12.81 4.93
N TRP A 29 -4.61 12.75 5.82
CA TRP A 29 -3.59 13.79 5.92
C TRP A 29 -2.67 13.78 4.70
N VAL A 30 -2.28 12.61 4.20
CA VAL A 30 -1.53 12.50 2.94
C VAL A 30 -2.35 13.04 1.77
N TRP A 31 -3.66 12.72 1.69
CA TRP A 31 -4.55 13.34 0.69
C TRP A 31 -4.44 14.86 0.77
N ARG A 32 -4.71 15.46 1.92
CA ARG A 32 -4.73 16.92 2.08
C ARG A 32 -3.41 17.56 1.65
N TYR A 33 -2.29 16.93 1.98
CA TYR A 33 -0.96 17.38 1.56
C TYR A 33 -0.78 17.35 0.03
N VAL A 34 -1.16 16.24 -0.62
CA VAL A 34 -1.11 16.11 -2.09
C VAL A 34 -1.93 17.21 -2.78
N GLU A 35 -3.09 17.56 -2.25
CA GLU A 35 -3.92 18.64 -2.78
C GLU A 35 -3.35 20.03 -2.49
N SER A 36 -2.91 20.29 -1.25
CA SER A 36 -2.44 21.62 -0.85
C SER A 36 -1.15 22.03 -1.54
N GLU A 37 -0.24 21.07 -1.75
CA GLU A 37 1.01 21.29 -2.46
C GLU A 37 0.85 21.25 -3.99
N GLY A 38 -0.36 20.97 -4.49
CA GLY A 38 -0.62 20.91 -5.93
C GLY A 38 0.19 19.84 -6.66
N LEU A 39 0.45 18.70 -6.01
CA LEU A 39 1.28 17.64 -6.60
C LEU A 39 0.62 17.10 -7.86
N ARG A 40 1.43 16.99 -8.92
CA ARG A 40 1.03 16.56 -10.26
C ARG A 40 0.98 15.04 -10.32
N ASP A 41 0.22 14.53 -11.28
CA ASP A 41 -0.01 13.10 -11.45
C ASP A 41 1.28 12.28 -11.68
N ASP A 42 2.30 12.88 -12.29
CA ASP A 42 3.61 12.27 -12.57
C ASP A 42 4.55 12.26 -11.35
N ASP A 43 4.26 13.06 -10.31
CA ASP A 43 5.04 13.12 -9.08
C ASP A 43 4.93 11.82 -8.26
N VAL A 44 5.85 11.63 -7.32
CA VAL A 44 5.91 10.47 -6.43
C VAL A 44 5.78 10.89 -4.98
N VAL A 45 4.91 10.21 -4.24
CA VAL A 45 4.76 10.36 -2.80
C VAL A 45 5.29 9.11 -2.13
N VAL A 46 6.08 9.31 -1.07
CA VAL A 46 6.45 8.24 -0.16
C VAL A 46 5.95 8.60 1.23
N SER A 47 5.15 7.71 1.81
CA SER A 47 4.57 7.86 3.14
C SER A 47 5.20 6.85 4.09
N TYR A 48 5.44 7.28 5.32
CA TYR A 48 6.04 6.48 6.38
C TYR A 48 5.43 6.83 7.73
N ASP A 49 5.46 5.89 8.68
CA ASP A 49 5.14 6.17 10.07
C ASP A 49 6.24 7.00 10.74
N GLY A 50 5.84 8.16 11.28
CA GLY A 50 6.77 9.15 11.85
C GLY A 50 7.54 8.67 13.07
N ALA A 51 6.96 7.78 13.87
CA ALA A 51 7.46 7.41 15.19
C ALA A 51 8.53 6.30 15.15
N ASP A 52 8.39 5.34 14.25
CA ASP A 52 9.14 4.07 14.20
C ASP A 52 9.87 3.83 12.88
N THR A 53 9.92 4.83 11.99
CA THR A 53 10.75 4.80 10.78
C THR A 53 12.08 5.55 10.95
N VAL A 54 13.15 4.99 10.35
CA VAL A 54 14.47 5.63 10.23
C VAL A 54 14.97 5.61 8.79
N PHE A 55 15.67 6.66 8.38
CA PHE A 55 16.38 6.70 7.09
C PHE A 55 17.83 6.24 7.27
N ILE A 56 18.33 5.50 6.28
CA ILE A 56 19.68 4.91 6.27
C ILE A 56 20.65 5.60 5.29
N GLY A 57 20.27 6.76 4.72
CA GLY A 57 21.10 7.57 3.83
C GLY A 57 20.42 7.99 2.52
N ALA A 58 20.74 9.19 2.01
CA ALA A 58 20.17 9.77 0.78
C ALA A 58 20.30 8.86 -0.44
N LEU A 59 21.45 8.22 -0.63
CA LEU A 59 21.71 7.43 -1.83
C LEU A 59 20.78 6.21 -1.94
N ALA A 60 20.49 5.56 -0.80
CA ALA A 60 19.57 4.43 -0.76
C ALA A 60 18.14 4.90 -1.12
N VAL A 61 17.69 6.00 -0.51
CA VAL A 61 16.37 6.60 -0.79
C VAL A 61 16.24 6.99 -2.27
N GLN A 62 17.22 7.71 -2.81
CA GLN A 62 17.22 8.14 -4.21
C GLN A 62 17.18 6.96 -5.18
N ARG A 63 17.97 5.91 -4.93
CA ARG A 63 17.98 4.69 -5.76
C ARG A 63 16.63 3.96 -5.70
N ALA A 64 16.03 3.84 -4.52
CA ALA A 64 14.73 3.20 -4.34
C ALA A 64 13.62 3.97 -5.08
N VAL A 65 13.57 5.30 -4.92
CA VAL A 65 12.61 6.17 -5.62
C VAL A 65 12.82 6.12 -7.13
N ARG A 66 14.07 6.20 -7.61
CA ARG A 66 14.37 6.12 -9.05
C ARG A 66 13.94 4.78 -9.64
N ARG A 67 14.26 3.67 -8.98
CA ARG A 67 13.83 2.33 -9.42
C ARG A 67 12.30 2.22 -9.45
N PHE A 68 11.61 2.78 -8.47
CA PHE A 68 10.15 2.82 -8.47
C PHE A 68 9.62 3.62 -9.67
N ILE A 69 10.17 4.80 -9.93
CA ILE A 69 9.81 5.63 -11.09
C ILE A 69 10.02 4.85 -12.40
N ASP A 70 11.20 4.25 -12.58
CA ASP A 70 11.59 3.57 -13.82
C ASP A 70 10.79 2.29 -14.10
N SER A 71 10.19 1.69 -13.07
CA SER A 71 9.43 0.43 -13.17
C SER A 71 7.92 0.58 -13.03
N THR A 72 7.40 1.80 -12.85
CA THR A 72 5.96 2.06 -12.73
C THR A 72 5.41 2.87 -13.90
N ALA A 73 4.13 2.66 -14.21
CA ALA A 73 3.47 3.43 -15.25
C ALA A 73 3.40 4.94 -14.87
N PRO A 74 3.78 5.86 -15.78
CA PRO A 74 3.81 7.29 -15.51
C PRO A 74 2.40 7.91 -15.40
N SER A 75 1.39 7.28 -15.99
CA SER A 75 0.00 7.72 -15.95
C SER A 75 -0.96 6.52 -15.96
N PHE A 76 -2.26 6.79 -15.82
CA PHE A 76 -3.29 5.78 -15.89
C PHE A 76 -3.42 5.17 -17.30
N GLU A 77 -3.21 5.95 -18.35
CA GLU A 77 -3.32 5.51 -19.75
C GLU A 77 -2.18 4.58 -20.14
N ALA A 78 -1.00 4.77 -19.55
CA ALA A 78 0.17 3.91 -19.72
C ALA A 78 0.17 2.69 -18.77
N PHE A 79 -0.82 2.58 -17.88
CA PHE A 79 -0.88 1.51 -16.89
C PHE A 79 -1.37 0.20 -17.52
N ASP A 80 -0.51 -0.81 -17.53
CA ASP A 80 -0.84 -2.19 -17.91
C ASP A 80 -0.96 -3.09 -16.67
N PRO A 81 -2.18 -3.44 -16.23
CA PRO A 81 -2.43 -4.40 -15.17
C PRO A 81 -1.74 -5.74 -15.38
N GLU A 82 -1.64 -6.19 -16.63
CA GLU A 82 -1.08 -7.49 -16.96
C GLU A 82 0.44 -7.50 -16.87
N ALA A 83 1.13 -6.40 -17.21
CA ALA A 83 2.57 -6.24 -16.96
C ALA A 83 2.90 -6.32 -15.47
N VAL A 84 2.10 -5.66 -14.61
CA VAL A 84 2.26 -5.78 -13.14
C VAL A 84 1.99 -7.20 -12.68
N ARG A 85 0.91 -7.83 -13.17
CA ARG A 85 0.59 -9.22 -12.84
C ARG A 85 1.71 -10.17 -13.27
N ARG A 86 2.34 -9.95 -14.44
CA ARG A 86 3.50 -10.71 -14.94
C ARG A 86 4.79 -10.43 -14.17
N GLY A 87 4.88 -9.30 -13.46
CA GLY A 87 6.06 -8.87 -12.71
C GLY A 87 7.09 -8.17 -13.61
N GLU A 88 6.65 -7.71 -14.78
CA GLU A 88 7.43 -6.89 -15.73
C GLU A 88 7.41 -5.42 -15.32
N ALA A 89 6.35 -4.99 -14.61
CA ALA A 89 6.21 -3.67 -14.02
C ALA A 89 5.92 -3.76 -12.52
N THR A 90 6.28 -2.70 -11.79
CA THR A 90 5.94 -2.49 -10.38
C THR A 90 4.55 -1.86 -10.29
N ALA A 91 3.78 -2.22 -9.25
CA ALA A 91 2.51 -1.57 -8.97
C ALA A 91 2.72 -0.07 -8.68
N PRO A 92 1.93 0.84 -9.26
CA PRO A 92 2.09 2.29 -9.08
C PRO A 92 1.68 2.79 -7.69
N LEU A 93 1.14 1.92 -6.83
CA LEU A 93 1.00 2.11 -5.39
C LEU A 93 1.54 0.85 -4.69
N LEU A 94 2.73 0.96 -4.11
CA LEU A 94 3.47 -0.15 -3.51
C LEU A 94 3.56 0.03 -2.00
N PHE A 95 2.94 -0.88 -1.26
CA PHE A 95 2.98 -0.91 0.20
C PHE A 95 4.16 -1.74 0.70
N SER A 96 4.63 -1.45 1.92
CA SER A 96 5.45 -2.37 2.66
C SER A 96 4.74 -3.72 2.85
N ALA A 97 5.51 -4.79 2.84
CA ALA A 97 5.04 -6.13 3.19
C ALA A 97 5.46 -6.47 4.61
N GLU A 98 4.71 -7.34 5.30
CA GLU A 98 5.07 -7.85 6.61
C GLU A 98 4.75 -9.34 6.79
N GLY A 99 5.35 -9.97 7.81
CA GLY A 99 5.23 -11.41 8.08
C GLY A 99 3.98 -11.81 8.87
N ASN A 100 3.25 -10.86 9.45
CA ASN A 100 2.01 -11.11 10.19
C ASN A 100 0.83 -10.39 9.54
N CYS A 101 -0.37 -10.97 9.68
CA CYS A 101 -1.56 -10.23 9.31
C CYS A 101 -2.11 -9.43 10.51
N TYR A 102 -2.08 -8.09 10.39
CA TYR A 102 -2.70 -7.15 11.34
C TYR A 102 -3.99 -6.48 10.82
N HIS A 103 -4.75 -7.19 9.99
CA HIS A 103 -6.03 -6.72 9.43
C HIS A 103 -7.24 -7.11 10.29
N LEU A 104 -7.32 -6.56 11.51
CA LEU A 104 -8.35 -6.97 12.48
C LEU A 104 -9.80 -6.69 12.07
N GLN A 105 -10.01 -5.70 11.20
CA GLN A 105 -11.36 -5.23 10.89
C GLN A 105 -11.86 -5.73 9.54
N MET A 106 -11.08 -6.59 8.87
CA MET A 106 -11.50 -7.23 7.63
C MET A 106 -12.59 -8.29 7.84
N THR A 107 -12.78 -8.75 9.07
CA THR A 107 -13.51 -9.99 9.35
C THR A 107 -14.73 -9.81 10.26
N ASN A 108 -15.01 -8.56 10.66
CA ASN A 108 -16.01 -8.18 11.67
C ASN A 108 -15.91 -8.99 12.98
N SER A 109 -14.72 -9.55 13.28
CA SER A 109 -14.46 -10.32 14.50
C SER A 109 -13.62 -9.51 15.46
N HIS A 110 -14.10 -9.33 16.68
CA HIS A 110 -13.32 -8.72 17.78
C HIS A 110 -12.34 -9.71 18.44
N ILE A 111 -12.41 -11.00 18.09
CA ILE A 111 -11.49 -12.03 18.57
C ILE A 111 -10.25 -12.05 17.67
N TRP A 112 -9.09 -11.76 18.26
CA TRP A 112 -7.82 -11.63 17.56
C TRP A 112 -7.46 -12.85 16.72
N ASP A 113 -7.44 -14.05 17.30
CA ASP A 113 -7.01 -15.27 16.60
C ASP A 113 -7.94 -15.62 15.43
N VAL A 114 -9.24 -15.43 15.60
CA VAL A 114 -10.24 -15.62 14.54
C VAL A 114 -10.00 -14.63 13.40
N SER A 115 -9.76 -13.36 13.73
CA SER A 115 -9.50 -12.35 12.71
C SER A 115 -8.16 -12.58 12.00
N LYS A 116 -7.12 -12.98 12.73
CA LYS A 116 -5.81 -13.33 12.17
C LYS A 116 -5.94 -14.52 11.22
N GLY A 117 -6.60 -15.61 11.64
CA GLY A 117 -6.82 -16.79 10.81
C GLY A 117 -7.61 -16.47 9.53
N ARG A 118 -8.72 -15.74 9.66
CA ARG A 118 -9.55 -15.33 8.51
C ARG A 118 -8.80 -14.41 7.55
N CYS A 119 -7.99 -13.50 8.07
CA CYS A 119 -7.14 -12.67 7.23
C CYS A 119 -6.11 -13.50 6.45
N ILE A 120 -5.39 -14.40 7.12
CA ILE A 120 -4.45 -15.32 6.46
C ILE A 120 -5.18 -16.09 5.35
N SER A 121 -6.38 -16.60 5.62
CA SER A 121 -7.20 -17.28 4.61
C SER A 121 -7.60 -16.36 3.45
N ALA A 122 -7.89 -15.08 3.69
CA ALA A 122 -8.21 -14.13 2.63
C ALA A 122 -7.01 -13.88 1.70
N TYR A 123 -5.82 -13.68 2.26
CA TYR A 123 -4.58 -13.54 1.50
C TYR A 123 -4.24 -14.82 0.73
N LYS A 124 -4.40 -16.01 1.33
CA LYS A 124 -4.19 -17.29 0.63
C LYS A 124 -5.12 -17.44 -0.58
N ARG A 125 -6.42 -17.14 -0.44
CA ARG A 125 -7.36 -17.16 -1.58
C ARG A 125 -6.97 -16.15 -2.65
N PHE A 126 -6.53 -14.96 -2.25
CA PHE A 126 -6.06 -13.94 -3.19
C PHE A 126 -4.81 -14.42 -3.95
N GLU A 127 -3.84 -15.02 -3.27
CA GLU A 127 -2.67 -15.64 -3.89
C GLU A 127 -3.06 -16.79 -4.83
N GLU A 128 -4.01 -17.66 -4.46
CA GLU A 128 -4.52 -18.73 -5.32
C GLU A 128 -5.13 -18.19 -6.63
N VAL A 129 -5.89 -17.09 -6.57
CA VAL A 129 -6.40 -16.40 -7.77
C VAL A 129 -5.24 -15.88 -8.63
N LEU A 130 -4.22 -15.26 -8.02
CA LEU A 130 -3.03 -14.83 -8.75
C LEU A 130 -2.22 -16.01 -9.33
N VAL A 131 -2.12 -17.14 -8.63
CA VAL A 131 -1.33 -18.33 -9.01
C VAL A 131 -2.04 -19.15 -10.09
N SER A 132 -3.37 -19.27 -10.04
CA SER A 132 -4.17 -19.92 -11.09
C SER A 132 -4.04 -19.22 -12.45
N SER A 133 -3.65 -17.93 -12.43
CA SER A 133 -3.31 -17.15 -13.63
C SER A 133 -1.83 -17.27 -14.09
N LYS A 134 -1.00 -18.07 -13.38
CA LYS A 134 0.45 -18.24 -13.60
C LYS A 134 0.96 -19.64 -13.17
N LYS A 135 0.94 -20.62 -14.08
CA LYS A 135 1.63 -21.92 -13.86
C LYS A 135 3.17 -21.88 -13.92
N ALA A 136 3.81 -20.74 -14.24
CA ALA A 136 5.27 -20.70 -14.47
C ALA A 136 6.07 -19.71 -13.59
N ALA A 137 5.52 -18.57 -13.18
CA ALA A 137 6.31 -17.51 -12.51
C ALA A 137 6.48 -17.67 -10.98
N LEU A 138 5.75 -18.60 -10.35
CA LEU A 138 5.70 -18.76 -8.89
C LEU A 138 6.53 -19.93 -8.33
N ALA A 139 7.08 -20.79 -9.19
CA ALA A 139 7.83 -21.97 -8.76
C ALA A 139 9.12 -21.64 -7.97
N GLY A 140 9.62 -20.40 -8.05
CA GLY A 140 10.83 -19.94 -7.32
C GLY A 140 10.58 -19.07 -6.09
N ARG A 141 9.33 -18.74 -5.72
CA ARG A 141 9.03 -17.71 -4.69
C ARG A 141 8.56 -18.26 -3.33
N LYS A 142 8.70 -19.56 -3.09
CA LYS A 142 8.15 -20.31 -1.94
C LYS A 142 8.64 -19.92 -0.53
N ASN A 143 9.47 -18.88 -0.38
CA ASN A 143 10.12 -18.52 0.90
C ASN A 143 10.15 -17.01 1.21
N ARG A 144 9.23 -16.21 0.65
CA ARG A 144 9.18 -14.79 1.00
C ARG A 144 8.50 -14.63 2.36
N ARG A 145 9.29 -14.36 3.41
CA ARG A 145 8.83 -14.22 4.81
C ARG A 145 7.76 -13.14 5.04
N MET A 146 7.42 -12.34 4.04
CA MET A 146 6.49 -11.21 4.11
C MET A 146 5.35 -11.46 3.11
N HIS A 147 4.10 -11.48 3.57
CA HIS A 147 2.93 -11.81 2.73
C HIS A 147 1.77 -10.82 2.88
N PHE A 148 1.79 -9.98 3.90
CA PHE A 148 0.64 -9.14 4.26
C PHE A 148 0.95 -7.67 4.02
N LEU A 149 -0.08 -6.90 3.66
CA LEU A 149 0.02 -5.45 3.53
C LEU A 149 0.31 -4.83 4.90
N ASN A 150 1.34 -4.00 4.96
CA ASN A 150 1.64 -3.12 6.08
C ASN A 150 1.34 -1.67 5.67
N ALA A 151 0.55 -0.94 6.46
CA ALA A 151 0.19 0.46 6.14
C ALA A 151 1.12 1.50 6.80
N GLY A 152 2.21 1.06 7.42
CA GLY A 152 3.23 1.95 7.98
C GLY A 152 4.15 2.55 6.93
N GLY A 153 4.19 2.00 5.70
CA GLY A 153 4.96 2.55 4.60
C GLY A 153 4.34 2.27 3.24
N TYR A 154 4.34 3.26 2.35
CA TYR A 154 4.04 3.05 0.93
C TYR A 154 4.68 4.12 0.04
N VAL A 155 4.94 3.75 -1.21
CA VAL A 155 5.37 4.64 -2.29
C VAL A 155 4.34 4.60 -3.40
N ALA A 156 4.02 5.76 -3.97
CA ALA A 156 2.95 5.86 -4.96
C ALA A 156 3.23 6.93 -6.01
N ARG A 157 2.85 6.64 -7.26
CA ARG A 157 2.55 7.69 -8.24
C ARG A 157 1.32 8.46 -7.76
N VAL A 158 1.34 9.79 -7.87
CA VAL A 158 0.24 10.63 -7.38
C VAL A 158 -1.09 10.27 -8.05
N TRP A 159 -1.09 10.00 -9.37
CA TRP A 159 -2.32 9.59 -10.08
C TRP A 159 -2.95 8.31 -9.47
N ALA A 160 -2.12 7.35 -9.09
CA ALA A 160 -2.56 6.08 -8.51
C ALA A 160 -3.03 6.28 -7.07
N LEU A 161 -2.30 7.10 -6.30
CA LEU A 161 -2.65 7.45 -4.93
C LEU A 161 -4.00 8.18 -4.86
N ARG A 162 -4.26 9.15 -5.74
CA ARG A 162 -5.56 9.87 -5.79
C ARG A 162 -6.72 8.90 -6.01
N ARG A 163 -6.60 7.97 -6.96
CA ARG A 163 -7.61 6.93 -7.22
C ARG A 163 -7.82 6.03 -6.00
N ALA A 164 -6.73 5.55 -5.40
CA ALA A 164 -6.79 4.68 -4.23
C ALA A 164 -7.40 5.38 -3.01
N LEU A 165 -7.11 6.68 -2.83
CA LEU A 165 -7.66 7.49 -1.75
C LEU A 165 -9.16 7.75 -1.91
N VAL A 166 -9.66 7.95 -3.14
CA VAL A 166 -11.11 8.02 -3.42
C VAL A 166 -11.80 6.74 -2.93
N ALA A 167 -11.27 5.57 -3.31
CA ALA A 167 -11.79 4.28 -2.86
C ALA A 167 -11.68 4.11 -1.33
N TYR A 168 -10.58 4.60 -0.73
CA TYR A 168 -10.38 4.60 0.73
C TYR A 168 -11.47 5.38 1.46
N ARG A 169 -11.75 6.63 1.03
CA ARG A 169 -12.83 7.44 1.60
C ARG A 169 -14.20 6.82 1.40
N ALA A 170 -14.44 6.21 0.23
CA ALA A 170 -15.69 5.51 -0.03
C ALA A 170 -15.87 4.36 0.97
N LEU A 171 -14.82 3.58 1.23
CA LEU A 171 -14.87 2.47 2.19
C LEU A 171 -15.09 2.96 3.64
N LEU A 172 -14.49 4.09 4.02
CA LEU A 172 -14.71 4.69 5.35
C LEU A 172 -16.18 5.07 5.63
N ARG A 173 -17.00 5.32 4.59
CA ARG A 173 -18.43 5.66 4.76
C ARG A 173 -19.24 4.50 5.35
N PHE A 174 -18.79 3.26 5.25
CA PHE A 174 -19.43 2.13 5.92
C PHE A 174 -19.20 2.10 7.43
N GLY A 175 -18.31 2.95 7.95
CA GLY A 175 -18.04 3.10 9.37
C GLY A 175 -17.32 1.90 10.00
N GLY A 176 -17.05 2.01 11.30
CA GLY A 176 -16.52 0.90 12.09
C GLY A 176 -15.02 0.62 11.95
N PHE A 177 -14.28 1.40 11.15
CA PHE A 177 -12.82 1.27 11.01
C PHE A 177 -12.05 2.09 12.06
N TRP A 178 -11.09 1.46 12.72
CA TRP A 178 -10.14 2.10 13.63
C TRP A 178 -8.72 2.05 13.08
N CYS A 179 -8.37 1.01 12.32
CA CYS A 179 -7.09 0.68 11.73
C CYS A 179 -7.11 0.90 10.21
N ASP A 180 -6.25 1.77 9.71
CA ASP A 180 -6.11 2.05 8.28
C ASP A 180 -5.49 0.90 7.49
N GLN A 181 -4.62 0.09 8.10
CA GLN A 181 -4.13 -1.14 7.47
C GLN A 181 -5.28 -2.08 7.12
N SER A 182 -6.35 -2.13 7.91
CA SER A 182 -7.55 -2.91 7.55
C SER A 182 -8.25 -2.33 6.33
N VAL A 183 -8.37 -1.00 6.22
CA VAL A 183 -9.00 -0.32 5.07
C VAL A 183 -8.17 -0.55 3.80
N TRP A 184 -6.85 -0.35 3.86
CA TRP A 184 -5.94 -0.61 2.74
C TRP A 184 -5.91 -2.08 2.35
N GLY A 185 -5.90 -2.99 3.32
CA GLY A 185 -5.96 -4.44 3.07
C GLY A 185 -7.23 -4.86 2.36
N MET A 186 -8.38 -4.27 2.71
CA MET A 186 -9.64 -4.51 2.00
C MET A 186 -9.58 -4.05 0.55
N LEU A 187 -9.02 -2.87 0.30
CA LEU A 187 -8.83 -2.35 -1.06
C LEU A 187 -7.87 -3.21 -1.88
N TYR A 188 -6.78 -3.69 -1.27
CA TYR A 188 -5.77 -4.53 -1.91
C TYR A 188 -6.32 -5.91 -2.28
N LEU A 189 -6.97 -6.59 -1.34
CA LEU A 189 -7.44 -7.97 -1.53
C LEU A 189 -8.66 -8.07 -2.42
N GLY A 190 -9.37 -6.96 -2.54
CA GLY A 190 -10.75 -7.08 -2.88
C GLY A 190 -11.12 -7.16 -4.38
N PRO A 191 -10.24 -6.94 -5.37
CA PRO A 191 -10.43 -7.54 -6.70
C PRO A 191 -10.77 -9.05 -6.65
N SER A 192 -10.37 -9.76 -5.59
CA SER A 192 -10.68 -11.17 -5.35
C SER A 192 -11.75 -11.42 -4.26
N LEU A 193 -12.36 -10.37 -3.70
CA LEU A 193 -13.41 -10.46 -2.66
C LEU A 193 -14.64 -9.61 -3.05
N PRO A 194 -15.48 -10.09 -3.99
CA PRO A 194 -16.58 -9.30 -4.57
C PRO A 194 -17.58 -8.77 -3.54
N HIS A 195 -17.76 -9.51 -2.44
CA HIS A 195 -18.67 -9.16 -1.34
C HIS A 195 -18.25 -7.88 -0.60
N ILE A 196 -17.00 -7.43 -0.75
CA ILE A 196 -16.47 -6.23 -0.10
C ILE A 196 -16.78 -4.96 -0.93
N TYR A 197 -17.07 -5.07 -2.24
CA TYR A 197 -17.31 -3.93 -3.13
C TYR A 197 -18.79 -3.78 -3.46
N ALA A 198 -19.51 -3.09 -2.58
CA ALA A 198 -20.90 -2.71 -2.83
C ALA A 198 -21.04 -1.59 -3.89
N SER A 199 -19.97 -0.84 -4.21
CA SER A 199 -20.01 0.26 -5.19
C SER A 199 -18.81 0.26 -6.16
N SER A 200 -18.99 0.87 -7.33
CA SER A 200 -17.92 1.07 -8.33
C SER A 200 -16.80 2.00 -7.83
N GLU A 201 -17.10 2.97 -6.95
CA GLU A 201 -16.13 3.93 -6.40
C GLU A 201 -15.01 3.25 -5.61
N MET A 202 -15.29 2.08 -5.03
CA MET A 202 -14.31 1.33 -4.23
C MET A 202 -13.44 0.43 -5.10
N ARG A 203 -13.85 0.11 -6.34
CA ARG A 203 -13.16 -0.88 -7.17
C ARG A 203 -11.89 -0.28 -7.77
N LEU A 204 -10.75 -0.82 -7.36
CA LEU A 204 -9.46 -0.47 -7.95
C LEU A 204 -9.10 -1.46 -9.07
N PRO A 205 -8.46 -0.99 -10.15
CA PRO A 205 -7.90 -1.88 -11.16
C PRO A 205 -6.94 -2.91 -10.55
N SER A 206 -6.96 -4.13 -11.09
CA SER A 206 -5.96 -5.14 -10.74
C SER A 206 -4.54 -4.60 -10.96
N GLY A 207 -3.61 -4.92 -10.05
CA GLY A 207 -2.23 -4.46 -10.13
C GLY A 207 -1.99 -2.99 -9.79
N LEU A 208 -3.03 -2.19 -9.49
CA LEU A 208 -2.83 -0.80 -9.03
C LEU A 208 -2.07 -0.78 -7.70
N MET A 209 -2.45 -1.68 -6.79
CA MET A 209 -1.82 -1.88 -5.49
C MET A 209 -0.92 -3.12 -5.52
N GLY A 210 0.25 -3.03 -4.91
CA GLY A 210 1.18 -4.15 -4.75
C GLY A 210 1.91 -4.10 -3.41
N LEU A 211 2.65 -5.18 -3.10
CA LEU A 211 3.46 -5.31 -1.90
C LEU A 211 4.94 -5.43 -2.26
N ASP A 212 5.81 -4.73 -1.52
CA ASP A 212 7.27 -4.83 -1.65
C ASP A 212 7.81 -6.11 -1.00
N PHE A 213 7.44 -7.27 -1.56
CA PHE A 213 7.80 -8.58 -1.03
C PHE A 213 9.31 -8.87 -0.98
N ASP A 214 10.08 -8.16 -1.80
CA ASP A 214 11.53 -8.33 -1.93
C ASP A 214 12.30 -7.30 -1.10
N ASN A 215 11.62 -6.47 -0.31
CA ASN A 215 12.19 -5.37 0.48
C ASN A 215 13.13 -4.49 -0.37
N THR A 216 12.72 -4.22 -1.61
CA THR A 216 13.51 -3.44 -2.58
C THR A 216 13.38 -1.94 -2.36
N PHE A 217 12.36 -1.52 -1.62
CA PHE A 217 12.07 -0.15 -1.26
C PHE A 217 12.03 0.04 0.27
N PHE A 218 11.32 -0.83 0.99
CA PHE A 218 11.18 -0.79 2.44
C PHE A 218 12.01 -1.91 3.08
N LEU A 219 12.85 -1.54 4.05
CA LEU A 219 13.65 -2.48 4.82
C LEU A 219 13.04 -2.64 6.21
N PHE A 220 12.79 -3.89 6.61
CA PHE A 220 12.27 -4.30 7.92
C PHE A 220 13.24 -5.29 8.56
#